data_AF-A0A1G2B7T5-F1
#
_entry.id   AF-A0A1G2B7T5-F1
#
_cell.length_a   1.000
_cell.length_b   1.000
_cell.length_c   1.000
_cell.angle_alpha   90.00
_cell.angle_beta   90.00
_cell.angle_gamma   90.00
#
_symmetry.space_group_name_H-M   'P 1'
#
loop_
_entity.id
_entity.type
_entity.pdbx_description
1 polymer ?
#
loop_
_entity_poly.entity_id
_entity_poly.type
_entity_poly.pdbx_seq_one_letter_code
_entity_poly.pdbx_strand_id
1 'polypeptide(L)'
;MLLEMTKKAGIHASINTNLSLVGKEDIEKLVDEYNNVSILFSLLSADAAEHERLAGAPSGTYTKVINTAALIIQRGIPVSLNMVLMRENLHAMEITARLAKRLGTRTFCATKVLPNTHAPDGTLLLSAEEVHWSLAELMRIEELLDIPVDILGCYPRCLLVGTSAHQRFSHRTCVAGYTTVTIGADGGVRPCSHMEMSYGSIFHEPLIDIWEKMDGWREGEFIPEQCRNCLFLSACRGGCRVNTLTPGLHNMDFYADPQRLTSLPQKCLTPRIPEETSDIVAKSIMCPQVKFRKEPFGALIYTTNPLAIMLVNHSTIDFLMNVAEKREDFDLFSFLEQSGARTEAERRGVKYLYQKLVRKGFLITLTEHERR
;
A
#
# COMPACT_ATOMS: atom_id res chain seq x y z
N MET A 1 -10.89 -3.08 -24.25
CA MET A 1 -12.10 -2.37 -23.77
C MET A 1 -11.89 -1.71 -22.39
N LEU A 2 -11.77 -2.42 -21.26
CA LEU A 2 -11.66 -1.74 -19.95
C LEU A 2 -10.37 -0.90 -19.78
N LEU A 3 -9.19 -1.48 -20.06
CA LEU A 3 -7.92 -0.77 -19.99
C LEU A 3 -7.85 0.43 -20.96
N GLU A 4 -8.58 0.33 -22.06
CA GLU A 4 -8.68 1.41 -23.06
C GLU A 4 -9.51 2.56 -22.51
N MET A 5 -10.63 2.26 -21.84
CA MET A 5 -11.45 3.25 -21.17
C MET A 5 -10.68 3.92 -20.03
N THR A 6 -9.92 3.18 -19.22
CA THR A 6 -9.09 3.78 -18.16
C THR A 6 -8.03 4.70 -18.75
N LYS A 7 -7.37 4.30 -19.84
CA LYS A 7 -6.38 5.14 -20.54
C LYS A 7 -7.01 6.44 -21.07
N LYS A 8 -8.15 6.34 -21.76
CA LYS A 8 -8.89 7.50 -22.29
C LYS A 8 -9.35 8.45 -21.17
N ALA A 9 -9.71 7.90 -20.02
CA ALA A 9 -10.10 8.67 -18.84
C ALA A 9 -8.91 9.17 -17.99
N GLY A 10 -7.66 8.88 -18.36
CA GLY A 10 -6.47 9.28 -17.59
C GLY A 10 -6.31 8.54 -16.25
N ILE A 11 -6.96 7.38 -16.11
CA ILE A 11 -6.93 6.53 -14.92
C ILE A 11 -5.76 5.55 -15.02
N HIS A 12 -4.92 5.50 -13.99
CA HIS A 12 -3.87 4.49 -13.88
C HIS A 12 -4.49 3.14 -13.50
N ALA A 13 -4.06 2.07 -14.16
CA ALA A 13 -4.54 0.72 -13.93
C ALA A 13 -3.43 -0.17 -13.35
N SER A 14 -3.82 -1.03 -12.41
CA SER A 14 -2.97 -2.09 -11.88
C SER A 14 -3.73 -3.42 -11.95
N ILE A 15 -3.03 -4.50 -12.28
CA ILE A 15 -3.63 -5.82 -12.49
C ILE A 15 -3.07 -6.79 -11.45
N ASN A 16 -3.96 -7.40 -10.67
CA ASN A 16 -3.64 -8.53 -9.81
C ASN A 16 -3.97 -9.82 -10.57
N THR A 17 -3.00 -10.71 -10.76
CA THR A 17 -3.18 -11.93 -11.57
C THR A 17 -2.30 -13.07 -11.07
N ASN A 18 -2.71 -14.32 -11.30
CA ASN A 18 -1.86 -15.49 -11.05
C ASN A 18 -0.95 -15.82 -12.25
N LEU A 19 -1.03 -15.06 -13.36
CA LEU A 19 -0.28 -15.22 -14.62
C LEU A 19 -0.47 -16.55 -15.38
N SER A 20 -1.16 -17.53 -14.79
CA SER A 20 -1.29 -18.89 -15.33
C SER A 20 -1.96 -18.96 -16.70
N LEU A 21 -2.81 -17.99 -17.06
CA LEU A 21 -3.54 -17.94 -18.33
C LEU A 21 -3.10 -16.78 -19.24
N VAL A 22 -2.11 -15.99 -18.84
CA VAL A 22 -1.63 -14.86 -19.65
C VAL A 22 -0.77 -15.39 -20.80
N GLY A 23 -1.19 -15.07 -22.02
CA GLY A 23 -0.50 -15.44 -23.26
C GLY A 23 0.43 -14.34 -23.77
N LYS A 24 1.23 -14.66 -24.79
CA LYS A 24 2.14 -13.70 -25.44
C LYS A 24 1.40 -12.51 -26.05
N GLU A 25 0.25 -12.76 -26.68
CA GLU A 25 -0.60 -11.72 -27.27
C GLU A 25 -1.14 -10.74 -26.23
N ASP A 26 -1.45 -11.20 -25.02
CA ASP A 26 -1.89 -10.32 -23.93
C ASP A 26 -0.77 -9.38 -23.50
N ILE A 27 0.46 -9.91 -23.42
CA ILE A 27 1.65 -9.12 -23.07
C ILE A 27 1.93 -8.08 -24.15
N GLU A 28 1.85 -8.46 -25.42
CA GLU A 28 2.02 -7.55 -26.57
C GLU A 28 0.99 -6.40 -26.51
N LYS A 29 -0.29 -6.72 -26.29
CA LYS A 29 -1.33 -5.69 -26.10
C LYS A 29 -1.05 -4.77 -24.91
N LEU A 30 -0.60 -5.32 -23.77
CA LEU A 30 -0.26 -4.52 -22.59
C LEU A 30 0.86 -3.51 -22.86
N VAL A 31 1.89 -3.94 -23.58
CA VAL A 31 3.06 -3.11 -23.94
C VAL A 31 2.68 -2.05 -24.96
N ASP A 32 2.06 -2.48 -26.07
CA ASP A 32 1.89 -1.65 -27.26
C ASP A 32 0.73 -0.66 -27.11
N GLU A 33 -0.38 -1.08 -26.47
CA GLU A 33 -1.60 -0.27 -26.41
C GLU A 33 -1.73 0.51 -25.10
N TYR A 34 -1.30 -0.04 -23.96
CA TYR A 34 -1.68 0.49 -22.65
C TYR A 34 -0.56 1.22 -21.92
N ASN A 35 0.69 0.76 -22.02
CA ASN A 35 1.97 1.33 -21.53
C ASN A 35 2.01 2.01 -20.13
N ASN A 36 0.94 1.97 -19.36
CA ASN A 36 0.75 2.57 -18.04
C ASN A 36 0.00 1.60 -17.12
N VAL A 37 0.39 0.32 -17.17
CA VAL A 37 -0.15 -0.75 -16.34
C VAL A 37 0.97 -1.32 -15.47
N SER A 38 0.65 -1.58 -14.20
CA SER A 38 1.51 -2.36 -13.31
C SER A 38 0.87 -3.70 -12.99
N ILE A 39 1.69 -4.72 -12.74
CA ILE A 39 1.22 -6.06 -12.41
C ILE A 39 1.67 -6.45 -11.01
N LEU A 40 0.75 -6.99 -10.23
CA LEU A 40 1.04 -7.73 -9.02
C LEU A 40 0.68 -9.19 -9.26
N PHE A 41 1.65 -10.09 -9.18
CA PHE A 41 1.37 -11.53 -9.29
C PHE A 41 1.56 -12.26 -7.97
N SER A 42 0.82 -13.36 -7.82
CA SER A 42 0.85 -14.18 -6.60
C SER A 42 1.75 -15.38 -6.79
N LEU A 43 2.68 -15.58 -5.86
CA LEU A 43 3.51 -16.78 -5.78
C LEU A 43 3.66 -17.19 -4.32
N LEU A 44 3.34 -18.45 -4.01
CA LEU A 44 3.26 -18.94 -2.62
C LEU A 44 4.53 -19.63 -2.14
N SER A 45 5.44 -19.98 -3.06
CA SER A 45 6.76 -20.53 -2.78
C SER A 45 7.62 -20.46 -4.03
N ALA A 46 8.94 -20.44 -3.87
CA ALA A 46 9.87 -20.71 -4.97
C ALA A 46 9.96 -22.19 -5.31
N ASP A 47 9.51 -23.10 -4.44
CA ASP A 47 9.37 -24.51 -4.76
C ASP A 47 8.11 -24.75 -5.60
N ALA A 48 8.26 -25.44 -6.72
CA ALA A 48 7.18 -25.65 -7.68
C ALA A 48 6.05 -26.50 -7.10
N ALA A 49 6.41 -27.61 -6.44
CA ALA A 49 5.43 -28.54 -5.88
C ALA A 49 4.66 -27.91 -4.71
N GLU A 50 5.36 -27.17 -3.85
CA GLU A 50 4.75 -26.43 -2.76
C GLU A 50 3.82 -25.33 -3.27
N HIS A 51 4.26 -24.52 -4.24
CA HIS A 51 3.41 -23.49 -4.82
C HIS A 51 2.15 -24.08 -5.44
N GLU A 52 2.29 -25.13 -6.25
CA GLU A 52 1.18 -25.78 -6.94
C GLU A 52 0.19 -26.40 -5.96
N ARG A 53 0.71 -27.09 -4.92
CA ARG A 53 -0.10 -27.65 -3.83
C ARG A 53 -0.88 -26.56 -3.10
N LEU A 54 -0.21 -25.50 -2.65
CA LEU A 54 -0.83 -24.43 -1.88
C LEU A 54 -1.81 -23.59 -2.72
N ALA A 55 -1.53 -23.41 -4.01
CA ALA A 55 -2.39 -22.65 -4.93
C ALA A 55 -3.56 -23.49 -5.48
N GLY A 56 -3.59 -24.81 -5.24
CA GLY A 56 -4.51 -25.73 -5.91
C GLY A 56 -4.32 -25.75 -7.43
N ALA A 57 -3.10 -25.49 -7.89
CA ALA A 57 -2.78 -25.39 -9.32
C ALA A 57 -2.35 -26.76 -9.89
N PRO A 58 -2.69 -27.06 -11.15
CA PRO A 58 -2.19 -28.26 -11.83
C PRO A 58 -0.66 -28.27 -11.92
N SER A 59 -0.07 -29.46 -11.95
CA SER A 59 1.38 -29.60 -12.09
C SER A 59 1.90 -28.98 -13.40
N GLY A 60 3.00 -28.25 -13.33
CA GLY A 60 3.60 -27.50 -14.43
C GLY A 60 3.10 -26.05 -14.55
N THR A 61 2.10 -25.65 -13.74
CA THR A 61 1.62 -24.26 -13.71
C THR A 61 2.72 -23.32 -13.21
N TYR A 62 3.53 -23.74 -12.24
CA TYR A 62 4.62 -22.93 -11.70
C TYR A 62 5.57 -22.45 -12.81
N THR A 63 6.07 -23.37 -13.64
CA THR A 63 6.99 -23.05 -14.73
C THR A 63 6.38 -22.04 -15.70
N LYS A 64 5.09 -22.21 -16.03
CA LYS A 64 4.37 -21.25 -16.88
C LYS A 64 4.31 -19.87 -16.24
N VAL A 65 3.95 -19.78 -14.96
CA VAL A 65 3.87 -18.51 -14.22
C VAL A 65 5.21 -17.79 -14.18
N ILE A 66 6.30 -18.49 -13.86
CA ILE A 66 7.64 -17.91 -13.80
C ILE A 66 8.11 -17.43 -15.18
N ASN A 67 7.90 -18.21 -16.24
CA ASN A 67 8.26 -17.83 -17.60
C ASN A 67 7.46 -16.60 -18.08
N THR A 68 6.16 -16.57 -17.80
CA THR A 68 5.31 -15.43 -18.11
C THR A 68 5.74 -14.17 -17.34
N ALA A 69 6.05 -14.28 -16.04
CA ALA A 69 6.54 -13.16 -15.25
C ALA A 69 7.85 -12.61 -15.81
N ALA A 70 8.81 -13.48 -16.15
CA ALA A 70 10.08 -13.09 -16.76
C ALA A 70 9.89 -12.36 -18.09
N LEU A 71 8.99 -12.87 -18.96
CA LEU A 71 8.69 -12.23 -20.24
C LEU A 71 8.06 -10.83 -20.07
N ILE A 72 7.11 -10.69 -19.14
CA ILE A 72 6.48 -9.39 -18.84
C ILE A 72 7.53 -8.37 -18.37
N ILE A 73 8.42 -8.79 -17.46
CA ILE A 73 9.49 -7.93 -16.94
C ILE A 73 10.47 -7.55 -18.05
N GLN A 74 10.86 -8.50 -18.89
CA GLN A 74 11.75 -8.25 -20.03
C GLN A 74 11.16 -7.23 -21.02
N ARG A 75 9.83 -7.16 -21.14
CA ARG A 75 9.13 -6.18 -21.99
C ARG A 75 8.91 -4.83 -21.30
N GLY A 76 9.46 -4.63 -20.11
CA GLY A 76 9.48 -3.34 -19.40
C GLY A 76 8.21 -3.03 -18.59
N ILE A 77 7.29 -3.99 -18.43
CA ILE A 77 6.12 -3.79 -17.57
C ILE A 77 6.56 -3.91 -16.09
N PRO A 78 6.25 -2.94 -15.22
CA PRO A 78 6.56 -3.05 -13.80
C PRO A 78 5.78 -4.18 -13.12
N VAL A 79 6.50 -5.17 -12.60
CA VAL A 79 5.93 -6.33 -11.90
C VAL A 79 6.35 -6.34 -10.43
N SER A 80 5.40 -6.53 -9.53
CA SER A 80 5.65 -6.83 -8.11
C SER A 80 5.15 -8.25 -7.80
N LEU A 81 5.80 -8.94 -6.87
CA LEU A 81 5.42 -10.29 -6.43
C LEU A 81 4.79 -10.18 -5.05
N ASN A 82 3.61 -10.76 -4.84
CA ASN A 82 3.03 -10.92 -3.50
C ASN A 82 3.00 -12.39 -3.09
N MET A 83 3.65 -12.69 -1.97
CA MET A 83 3.58 -13.97 -1.29
C MET A 83 2.56 -13.88 -0.15
N VAL A 84 1.50 -14.67 -0.22
CA VAL A 84 0.59 -14.82 0.92
C VAL A 84 1.24 -15.77 1.92
N LEU A 85 1.50 -15.27 3.12
CA LEU A 85 2.14 -16.01 4.20
C LEU A 85 1.10 -16.78 5.00
N MET A 86 1.34 -18.08 5.11
CA MET A 86 0.59 -19.05 5.90
C MET A 86 1.61 -19.83 6.74
N ARG A 87 1.15 -20.49 7.80
CA ARG A 87 2.05 -21.27 8.67
C ARG A 87 2.90 -22.26 7.87
N GLU A 88 2.31 -22.86 6.84
CA GLU A 88 2.97 -23.87 5.99
C GLU A 88 4.15 -23.31 5.19
N ASN A 89 4.12 -22.06 4.71
CA ASN A 89 5.11 -21.54 3.76
C ASN A 89 6.02 -20.44 4.32
N LEU A 90 5.97 -20.16 5.63
CA LEU A 90 6.85 -19.15 6.26
C LEU A 90 8.33 -19.41 5.96
N HIS A 91 8.73 -20.68 5.98
CA HIS A 91 10.11 -21.11 5.71
C HIS A 91 10.58 -20.77 4.29
N ALA A 92 9.65 -20.61 3.33
CA ALA A 92 9.95 -20.34 1.94
C ALA A 92 10.14 -18.83 1.63
N MET A 93 10.00 -17.94 2.62
CA MET A 93 9.96 -16.49 2.36
C MET A 93 11.28 -15.95 1.75
N GLU A 94 12.44 -16.30 2.32
CA GLU A 94 13.73 -15.83 1.80
C GLU A 94 14.01 -16.37 0.39
N ILE A 95 13.79 -17.67 0.16
CA ILE A 95 14.06 -18.27 -1.16
C ILE A 95 13.12 -17.72 -2.24
N THR A 96 11.88 -17.39 -1.87
CA THR A 96 10.91 -16.72 -2.75
C THR A 96 11.32 -15.27 -3.04
N ALA A 97 11.82 -14.54 -2.04
CA ALA A 97 12.36 -13.20 -2.25
C ALA A 97 13.60 -13.19 -3.16
N ARG A 98 14.48 -14.19 -3.03
CA ARG A 98 15.63 -14.37 -3.93
C ARG A 98 15.19 -14.63 -5.36
N LEU A 99 14.14 -15.42 -5.58
CA LEU A 99 13.54 -15.62 -6.89
C LEU A 99 12.98 -14.30 -7.44
N ALA A 100 12.25 -13.53 -6.63
CA ALA A 100 11.72 -12.22 -7.02
C ALA A 100 12.82 -11.27 -7.50
N LYS A 101 13.93 -11.18 -6.74
CA LYS A 101 15.11 -10.39 -7.13
C LYS A 101 15.72 -10.87 -8.44
N ARG A 102 15.90 -12.19 -8.62
CA ARG A 102 16.44 -12.76 -9.86
C ARG A 102 15.56 -12.48 -11.08
N LEU A 103 14.23 -12.50 -10.91
CA LEU A 103 13.29 -12.17 -11.98
C LEU A 103 13.31 -10.69 -12.36
N GLY A 104 13.82 -9.81 -11.48
CA GLY A 104 13.79 -8.37 -11.69
C GLY A 104 12.48 -7.73 -11.27
N THR A 105 11.77 -8.31 -10.30
CA THR A 105 10.54 -7.69 -9.77
C THR A 105 10.86 -6.35 -9.09
N ARG A 106 9.97 -5.36 -9.24
CA ARG A 106 10.05 -4.04 -8.62
C ARG A 106 9.98 -4.10 -7.10
N THR A 107 9.15 -4.98 -6.55
CA THR A 107 8.90 -5.07 -5.11
C THR A 107 8.51 -6.50 -4.75
N PHE A 108 9.05 -7.00 -3.64
CA PHE A 108 8.63 -8.25 -3.01
C PHE A 108 7.70 -7.94 -1.83
N CYS A 109 6.43 -8.30 -1.97
CA CYS A 109 5.43 -8.14 -0.93
C CYS A 109 5.21 -9.46 -0.20
N ALA A 110 5.13 -9.42 1.12
CA ALA A 110 4.74 -10.57 1.93
C ALA A 110 3.53 -10.20 2.79
N THR A 111 2.40 -10.84 2.56
CA THR A 111 1.12 -10.48 3.19
C THR A 111 0.59 -11.66 3.98
N LYS A 112 0.31 -11.48 5.27
CA LYS A 112 -0.32 -12.54 6.07
C LYS A 112 -1.66 -12.98 5.46
N VAL A 113 -1.94 -14.27 5.54
CA VAL A 113 -3.27 -14.80 5.27
C VAL A 113 -4.30 -14.16 6.21
N LEU A 114 -5.49 -13.89 5.69
CA LEU A 114 -6.61 -13.37 6.45
C LEU A 114 -7.72 -14.43 6.50
N PRO A 115 -8.46 -14.53 7.60
CA PRO A 115 -9.65 -15.35 7.64
C PRO A 115 -10.67 -14.82 6.62
N ASN A 116 -11.48 -15.72 6.05
CA ASN A 116 -12.62 -15.33 5.25
C ASN A 116 -13.83 -16.22 5.60
N THR A 117 -15.03 -15.72 5.34
CA THR A 117 -16.31 -16.38 5.61
C THR A 117 -16.44 -17.75 4.92
N HIS A 118 -15.80 -17.92 3.77
CA HIS A 118 -15.87 -19.15 2.97
C HIS A 118 -14.81 -20.20 3.36
N ALA A 119 -13.79 -19.81 4.11
CA ALA A 119 -12.72 -20.65 4.62
C ALA A 119 -12.44 -20.23 6.08
N PRO A 120 -13.36 -20.57 7.01
CA PRO A 120 -13.26 -20.18 8.41
C PRO A 120 -12.17 -20.95 9.17
N ASP A 121 -11.57 -21.97 8.55
CA ASP A 121 -10.52 -22.75 9.17
C ASP A 121 -9.26 -21.89 9.42
N GLY A 122 -8.93 -21.76 10.71
CA GLY A 122 -7.79 -21.00 11.19
C GLY A 122 -6.45 -21.74 11.09
N THR A 123 -6.42 -22.99 10.60
CA THR A 123 -5.20 -23.81 10.53
C THR A 123 -4.04 -23.14 9.79
N LEU A 124 -4.34 -22.38 8.75
CA LEU A 124 -3.36 -21.65 7.94
C LEU A 124 -2.91 -20.31 8.56
N LEU A 125 -3.66 -19.78 9.52
CA LEU A 125 -3.40 -18.48 10.14
C LEU A 125 -2.08 -18.50 10.91
N LEU A 126 -1.42 -17.36 10.93
CA LEU A 126 -0.20 -17.15 11.71
C LEU A 126 -0.54 -16.86 13.17
N SER A 127 0.33 -17.26 14.09
CA SER A 127 0.35 -16.74 15.44
C SER A 127 0.87 -15.29 15.47
N ALA A 128 0.66 -14.57 16.57
CA ALA A 128 1.23 -13.23 16.72
C ALA A 128 2.77 -13.24 16.63
N GLU A 129 3.41 -14.27 17.18
CA GLU A 129 4.87 -14.46 17.14
C GLU A 129 5.35 -14.75 15.72
N GLU A 130 4.63 -15.60 14.97
CA GLU A 130 4.92 -15.89 13.56
C GLU A 130 4.78 -14.63 12.69
N VAL A 131 3.79 -13.77 12.99
CA VAL A 131 3.65 -12.47 12.34
C VAL A 131 4.84 -11.57 12.66
N HIS A 132 5.24 -11.45 13.92
CA HIS A 132 6.41 -10.66 14.32
C HIS A 132 7.67 -11.14 13.63
N TRP A 133 7.89 -12.45 13.61
CA TRP A 133 9.00 -13.07 12.88
C TRP A 133 8.94 -12.71 11.40
N SER A 134 7.78 -12.84 10.74
CA SER A 134 7.66 -12.55 9.31
C SER A 134 7.98 -11.09 8.96
N LEU A 135 7.60 -10.14 9.81
CA LEU A 135 7.85 -8.72 9.58
C LEU A 135 9.34 -8.39 9.78
N ALA A 136 9.97 -8.98 10.79
CA ALA A 136 11.40 -8.84 11.02
C ALA A 136 12.22 -9.47 9.89
N GLU A 137 11.82 -10.66 9.44
CA GLU A 137 12.47 -11.36 8.34
C GLU A 137 12.31 -10.61 7.00
N LEU A 138 11.15 -9.99 6.75
CA LEU A 138 10.95 -9.14 5.58
C LEU A 138 11.90 -7.94 5.56
N MET A 139 12.15 -7.30 6.72
CA MET A 139 13.13 -6.21 6.84
C MET A 139 14.56 -6.72 6.62
N ARG A 140 14.91 -7.89 7.16
CA ARG A 140 16.21 -8.52 6.92
C ARG A 140 16.42 -8.85 5.44
N ILE A 141 15.38 -9.30 4.75
CA ILE A 141 15.40 -9.58 3.30
C ILE A 141 15.64 -8.31 2.48
N GLU A 142 15.01 -7.18 2.85
CA GLU A 142 15.22 -5.87 2.22
C GLU A 142 16.71 -5.50 2.25
N GLU A 143 17.35 -5.62 3.42
CA GLU A 143 18.78 -5.35 3.60
C GLU A 143 19.68 -6.35 2.87
N LEU A 144 19.35 -7.65 2.94
CA LEU A 144 20.17 -8.73 2.39
C LEU A 144 20.21 -8.75 0.86
N LEU A 145 19.07 -8.49 0.20
CA LEU A 145 18.90 -8.65 -1.24
C LEU A 145 18.87 -7.33 -2.00
N ASP A 146 18.86 -6.20 -1.29
CA ASP A 146 18.67 -4.87 -1.86
C ASP A 146 17.45 -4.84 -2.79
N ILE A 147 16.33 -5.35 -2.30
CA ILE A 147 15.04 -5.37 -3.01
C ILE A 147 14.01 -4.61 -2.18
N PRO A 148 13.23 -3.70 -2.79
CA PRO A 148 12.14 -3.06 -2.06
C PRO A 148 11.14 -4.11 -1.55
N VAL A 149 10.78 -4.01 -0.27
CA VAL A 149 9.77 -4.89 0.34
C VAL A 149 8.54 -4.12 0.81
N ASP A 150 7.41 -4.81 0.89
CA ASP A 150 6.20 -4.23 1.48
C ASP A 150 5.23 -5.29 2.01
N ILE A 151 4.20 -4.82 2.70
CA ILE A 151 3.01 -5.59 3.07
C ILE A 151 1.79 -4.95 2.40
N LEU A 152 0.80 -5.76 2.00
CA LEU A 152 -0.41 -5.21 1.37
C LEU A 152 -1.57 -5.05 2.36
N GLY A 153 -1.63 -5.90 3.38
CA GLY A 153 -2.64 -5.84 4.44
C GLY A 153 -2.31 -4.84 5.55
N CYS A 154 -3.34 -4.34 6.24
CA CYS A 154 -3.14 -3.56 7.46
C CYS A 154 -2.88 -4.46 8.68
N TYR A 155 -2.20 -3.91 9.67
CA TYR A 155 -1.92 -4.58 10.95
C TYR A 155 -2.36 -3.67 12.10
N PRO A 156 -2.99 -4.21 13.16
CA PRO A 156 -3.39 -3.39 14.29
C PRO A 156 -2.14 -2.82 14.98
N ARG A 157 -2.18 -1.54 15.37
CA ARG A 157 -1.02 -0.85 15.94
C ARG A 157 -0.51 -1.53 17.20
N CYS A 158 -1.39 -2.03 18.05
CA CYS A 158 -1.03 -2.79 19.26
C CYS A 158 -0.25 -4.08 19.00
N LEU A 159 -0.26 -4.61 17.77
CA LEU A 159 0.62 -5.71 17.37
C LEU A 159 2.02 -5.20 16.98
N LEU A 160 2.10 -4.00 16.42
CA LEU A 160 3.36 -3.46 15.90
C LEU A 160 4.16 -2.69 16.96
N VAL A 161 3.51 -1.94 17.86
CA VAL A 161 4.22 -1.07 18.82
C VAL A 161 5.18 -1.92 19.67
N GLY A 162 6.41 -1.42 19.84
CA GLY A 162 7.48 -2.13 20.56
C GLY A 162 8.34 -3.02 19.66
N THR A 163 7.97 -3.22 18.39
CA THR A 163 8.76 -3.96 17.39
C THR A 163 9.46 -3.03 16.40
N SER A 164 10.52 -3.51 15.74
CA SER A 164 11.18 -2.81 14.62
C SER A 164 10.22 -2.54 13.46
N ALA A 165 9.24 -3.43 13.25
CA ALA A 165 8.22 -3.33 12.22
C ALA A 165 7.29 -2.10 12.38
N HIS A 166 7.19 -1.52 13.58
CA HIS A 166 6.31 -0.36 13.82
C HIS A 166 6.64 0.83 12.91
N GLN A 167 7.92 1.17 12.76
CA GLN A 167 8.26 2.34 11.94
C GLN A 167 8.09 2.02 10.45
N ARG A 168 8.45 0.80 10.04
CA ARG A 168 8.46 0.40 8.63
C ARG A 168 7.06 0.22 8.03
N PHE A 169 6.16 -0.43 8.75
CA PHE A 169 4.93 -0.98 8.18
C PHE A 169 3.64 -0.32 8.66
N SER A 170 3.73 0.57 9.63
CA SER A 170 2.53 1.12 10.26
C SER A 170 1.76 2.14 9.42
N HIS A 171 2.33 2.56 8.29
CA HIS A 171 1.64 3.35 7.28
C HIS A 171 0.47 2.59 6.61
N ARG A 172 0.42 1.25 6.73
CA ARG A 172 -0.64 0.40 6.19
C ARG A 172 -1.80 0.31 7.17
N THR A 173 -2.86 1.07 6.89
CA THR A 173 -4.08 1.18 7.71
C THR A 173 -5.31 0.79 6.89
N CYS A 174 -6.42 0.48 7.55
CA CYS A 174 -7.66 0.20 6.84
C CYS A 174 -8.13 1.46 6.09
N VAL A 175 -8.42 1.27 4.79
CA VAL A 175 -8.86 2.33 3.86
C VAL A 175 -10.30 2.12 3.37
N ALA A 176 -10.95 1.05 3.84
CA ALA A 176 -12.28 0.64 3.42
C ALA A 176 -13.32 1.72 3.73
N GLY A 177 -14.05 2.19 2.72
CA GLY A 177 -15.02 3.28 2.87
C GLY A 177 -14.42 4.66 3.20
N TYR A 178 -13.07 4.77 3.26
CA TYR A 178 -12.34 6.04 3.46
C TYR A 178 -11.75 6.57 2.16
N THR A 179 -10.90 5.75 1.51
CA THR A 179 -10.19 6.13 0.29
C THR A 179 -10.25 5.06 -0.79
N THR A 180 -10.95 3.95 -0.53
CA THR A 180 -11.11 2.84 -1.46
C THR A 180 -12.53 2.31 -1.44
N VAL A 181 -12.99 1.89 -2.62
CA VAL A 181 -14.23 1.14 -2.83
C VAL A 181 -13.94 -0.03 -3.78
N THR A 182 -14.69 -1.11 -3.66
CA THR A 182 -14.66 -2.25 -4.58
C THR A 182 -15.97 -2.32 -5.36
N ILE A 183 -15.87 -2.55 -6.67
CA ILE A 183 -17.01 -2.81 -7.55
C ILE A 183 -16.86 -4.23 -8.06
N GLY A 184 -17.83 -5.09 -7.75
CA GLY A 184 -17.89 -6.46 -8.23
C GLY A 184 -18.33 -6.56 -9.70
N ALA A 185 -18.11 -7.72 -10.32
CA ALA A 185 -18.59 -7.99 -11.68
C ALA A 185 -20.13 -8.01 -11.80
N ASP A 186 -20.80 -8.23 -10.68
CA ASP A 186 -22.25 -8.11 -10.47
C ASP A 186 -22.73 -6.65 -10.31
N GLY A 187 -21.80 -5.68 -10.40
CA GLY A 187 -22.06 -4.26 -10.15
C GLY A 187 -22.13 -3.89 -8.67
N GLY A 188 -22.09 -4.89 -7.76
CA GLY A 188 -22.20 -4.69 -6.33
C GLY A 188 -21.04 -3.89 -5.76
N VAL A 189 -21.34 -2.90 -4.92
CA VAL A 189 -20.34 -1.95 -4.40
C VAL A 189 -20.09 -2.21 -2.93
N ARG A 190 -18.82 -2.42 -2.58
CA ARG A 190 -18.38 -2.87 -1.25
C ARG A 190 -17.25 -1.96 -0.73
N PRO A 191 -17.11 -1.79 0.59
CA PRO A 191 -16.08 -0.93 1.17
C PRO A 191 -14.66 -1.54 1.02
N CYS A 192 -14.56 -2.86 0.90
CA CYS A 192 -13.31 -3.61 0.75
C CYS A 192 -13.53 -4.86 -0.10
N SER A 193 -12.50 -5.30 -0.82
CA SER A 193 -12.54 -6.47 -1.71
C SER A 193 -12.76 -7.80 -0.99
N HIS A 194 -12.49 -7.83 0.31
CA HIS A 194 -12.65 -9.02 1.14
C HIS A 194 -13.96 -8.99 1.96
N MET A 195 -14.74 -7.92 1.86
CA MET A 195 -16.05 -7.84 2.53
C MET A 195 -17.14 -8.32 1.60
N GLU A 196 -18.15 -9.01 2.15
CA GLU A 196 -19.35 -9.40 1.42
C GLU A 196 -20.42 -8.31 1.42
N MET A 197 -20.43 -7.45 2.44
CA MET A 197 -21.42 -6.39 2.61
C MET A 197 -21.41 -5.43 1.42
N SER A 198 -22.53 -5.41 0.70
CA SER A 198 -22.79 -4.52 -0.43
C SER A 198 -23.69 -3.36 0.01
N TYR A 199 -23.41 -2.16 -0.48
CA TYR A 199 -24.15 -0.93 -0.19
C TYR A 199 -25.02 -0.47 -1.36
N GLY A 200 -24.97 -1.20 -2.48
CA GLY A 200 -25.60 -0.77 -3.72
C GLY A 200 -25.07 -1.48 -4.95
N SER A 201 -25.61 -1.12 -6.13
CA SER A 201 -25.09 -1.57 -7.41
C SER A 201 -24.96 -0.41 -8.39
N ILE A 202 -23.80 -0.30 -9.05
CA ILE A 202 -23.56 0.73 -10.08
C ILE A 202 -24.48 0.59 -11.30
N PHE A 203 -25.19 -0.53 -11.45
CA PHE A 203 -26.16 -0.73 -12.52
C PHE A 203 -27.51 -0.06 -12.24
N HIS A 204 -27.78 0.32 -10.99
CA HIS A 204 -29.08 0.85 -10.57
C HIS A 204 -28.97 2.25 -9.94
N GLU A 205 -27.82 2.61 -9.40
CA GLU A 205 -27.64 3.89 -8.72
C GLU A 205 -26.23 4.49 -8.92
N PRO A 206 -26.09 5.82 -8.90
CA PRO A 206 -24.80 6.49 -9.01
C PRO A 206 -23.81 6.08 -7.91
N LEU A 207 -22.53 5.91 -8.26
CA LEU A 207 -21.49 5.53 -7.30
C LEU A 207 -21.37 6.49 -6.11
N ILE A 208 -21.62 7.79 -6.32
CA ILE A 208 -21.56 8.79 -5.24
C ILE A 208 -22.63 8.54 -4.18
N ASP A 209 -23.85 8.18 -4.59
CA ASP A 209 -24.94 7.89 -3.66
C ASP A 209 -24.64 6.62 -2.86
N ILE A 210 -24.04 5.62 -3.50
CA ILE A 210 -23.59 4.40 -2.80
C ILE A 210 -22.46 4.70 -1.81
N TRP A 211 -21.53 5.59 -2.18
CA TRP A 211 -20.42 6.01 -1.34
C TRP A 211 -20.85 6.74 -0.07
N GLU A 212 -21.89 7.58 -0.17
CA GLU A 212 -22.46 8.27 0.98
C GLU A 212 -23.07 7.29 2.00
N LYS A 213 -23.71 6.20 1.54
CA LYS A 213 -24.23 5.13 2.42
C LYS A 213 -23.16 4.40 3.24
N MET A 214 -21.87 4.59 2.94
CA MET A 214 -20.74 4.00 3.68
C MET A 214 -20.18 4.94 4.77
N ASP A 215 -20.90 5.98 5.15
CA ASP A 215 -20.52 6.94 6.21
C ASP A 215 -20.17 6.27 7.55
N GLY A 216 -20.86 5.21 7.95
CA GLY A 216 -20.56 4.44 9.17
C GLY A 216 -19.11 3.97 9.27
N TRP A 217 -18.43 3.73 8.15
CA TRP A 217 -16.98 3.44 8.13
C TRP A 217 -16.15 4.62 8.57
N ARG A 218 -16.53 5.83 8.15
CA ARG A 218 -15.86 7.11 8.43
C ARG A 218 -16.19 7.65 9.81
N GLU A 219 -17.41 7.42 10.27
CA GLU A 219 -17.91 7.85 11.58
C GLU A 219 -17.52 6.90 12.72
N GLY A 220 -16.97 5.75 12.38
CA GLY A 220 -16.41 4.80 13.34
C GLY A 220 -17.43 3.85 13.95
N GLU A 221 -18.55 3.61 13.27
CA GLU A 221 -19.55 2.61 13.64
C GLU A 221 -18.92 1.22 13.82
N PHE A 222 -17.97 0.87 12.94
CA PHE A 222 -17.24 -0.41 12.96
C PHE A 222 -15.92 -0.35 13.77
N ILE A 223 -15.77 0.61 14.69
CA ILE A 223 -14.67 0.64 15.65
C ILE A 223 -15.03 -0.23 16.86
N PRO A 224 -14.18 -1.21 17.24
CA PRO A 224 -14.37 -1.99 18.46
C PRO A 224 -14.45 -1.12 19.70
N GLU A 225 -15.30 -1.51 20.66
CA GLU A 225 -15.47 -0.78 21.91
C GLU A 225 -14.13 -0.59 22.65
N GLN A 226 -13.31 -1.63 22.71
CA GLN A 226 -11.99 -1.61 23.35
C GLN A 226 -11.01 -0.61 22.69
N CYS A 227 -11.26 -0.25 21.43
CA CYS A 227 -10.43 0.71 20.69
C CYS A 227 -10.90 2.16 20.81
N ARG A 228 -12.11 2.44 21.29
CA ARG A 228 -12.69 3.80 21.32
C ARG A 228 -11.84 4.79 22.11
N ASN A 229 -11.21 4.33 23.19
CA ASN A 229 -10.33 5.14 24.04
C ASN A 229 -8.83 4.87 23.78
N CYS A 230 -8.49 4.17 22.70
CA CYS A 230 -7.09 3.83 22.39
C CYS A 230 -6.33 5.05 21.87
N LEU A 231 -5.15 5.30 22.43
CA LEU A 231 -4.23 6.38 22.03
C LEU A 231 -3.85 6.35 20.54
N PHE A 232 -3.89 5.17 19.92
CA PHE A 232 -3.56 4.97 18.51
C PHE A 232 -4.76 4.96 17.58
N LEU A 233 -5.99 5.20 18.05
CA LEU A 233 -7.21 5.03 17.25
C LEU A 233 -7.17 5.83 15.94
N SER A 234 -6.77 7.11 15.97
CA SER A 234 -6.71 7.96 14.79
C SER A 234 -5.75 7.43 13.70
N ALA A 235 -4.64 6.82 14.11
CA ALA A 235 -3.59 6.31 13.21
C ALA A 235 -3.72 4.81 12.89
N CYS A 236 -4.41 4.03 13.72
CA CYS A 236 -4.66 2.60 13.53
C CYS A 236 -5.97 2.35 12.79
N ARG A 237 -6.95 3.20 13.11
CA ARG A 237 -8.36 3.03 12.85
C ARG A 237 -8.94 1.75 13.41
N GLY A 238 -8.29 0.93 14.23
CA GLY A 238 -8.87 -0.32 14.79
C GLY A 238 -8.55 -1.63 14.05
N GLY A 239 -7.62 -1.63 13.09
CA GLY A 239 -7.16 -2.86 12.41
C GLY A 239 -7.97 -3.24 11.16
N CYS A 240 -7.85 -4.49 10.71
CA CYS A 240 -8.57 -5.04 9.58
C CYS A 240 -10.00 -5.44 9.98
N ARG A 241 -11.02 -5.03 9.19
CA ARG A 241 -12.44 -5.35 9.47
C ARG A 241 -12.88 -6.67 8.88
N VAL A 242 -12.17 -7.14 7.87
CA VAL A 242 -12.38 -8.48 7.32
C VAL A 242 -12.13 -9.52 8.40
N ASN A 243 -11.16 -9.27 9.28
CA ASN A 243 -10.83 -10.20 10.36
C ASN A 243 -11.98 -10.37 11.36
N THR A 244 -12.96 -9.48 11.35
CA THR A 244 -14.12 -9.51 12.25
C THR A 244 -15.23 -10.41 11.73
N LEU A 245 -15.09 -10.92 10.50
CA LEU A 245 -15.95 -11.95 9.94
C LEU A 245 -15.78 -13.29 10.67
N THR A 246 -14.67 -13.47 11.40
CA THR A 246 -14.52 -14.59 12.33
C THR A 246 -15.53 -14.46 13.48
N PRO A 247 -16.37 -15.48 13.72
CA PRO A 247 -17.37 -15.45 14.78
C PRO A 247 -16.76 -15.15 16.16
N GLY A 248 -17.44 -14.29 16.94
CA GLY A 248 -17.05 -13.97 18.32
C GLY A 248 -16.05 -12.83 18.49
N LEU A 249 -15.56 -12.21 17.40
CA LEU A 249 -14.59 -11.12 17.50
C LEU A 249 -15.19 -9.71 17.65
N HIS A 250 -16.52 -9.54 17.59
CA HIS A 250 -17.19 -8.24 17.86
C HIS A 250 -16.50 -7.01 17.22
N ASN A 251 -16.24 -7.06 15.91
CA ASN A 251 -15.52 -6.03 15.14
C ASN A 251 -14.00 -5.87 15.42
N MET A 252 -13.42 -6.69 16.29
CA MET A 252 -11.98 -6.71 16.61
C MET A 252 -11.16 -7.46 15.56
N ASP A 253 -10.03 -6.88 15.13
CA ASP A 253 -9.04 -7.59 14.32
C ASP A 253 -8.49 -8.79 15.11
N PHE A 254 -8.38 -9.96 14.46
CA PHE A 254 -7.84 -11.20 15.02
C PHE A 254 -6.50 -11.02 15.77
N TYR A 255 -5.63 -10.13 15.30
CA TYR A 255 -4.32 -9.88 15.91
C TYR A 255 -4.33 -8.71 16.91
N ALA A 256 -5.45 -8.02 17.07
CA ALA A 256 -5.54 -6.90 18.00
C ALA A 256 -5.59 -7.40 19.43
N ASP A 257 -4.76 -6.80 20.26
CA ASP A 257 -4.73 -7.02 21.71
C ASP A 257 -4.28 -5.70 22.35
N PRO A 258 -5.24 -4.87 22.81
CA PRO A 258 -4.93 -3.62 23.48
C PRO A 258 -4.08 -3.79 24.75
N GLN A 259 -4.06 -4.97 25.39
CA GLN A 259 -3.26 -5.22 26.59
C GLN A 259 -1.75 -5.18 26.29
N ARG A 260 -1.33 -5.43 25.04
CA ARG A 260 0.07 -5.23 24.62
C ARG A 260 0.52 -3.78 24.77
N LEU A 261 -0.39 -2.82 24.77
CA LEU A 261 -0.05 -1.42 24.96
C LEU A 261 0.23 -1.09 26.44
N THR A 262 -0.40 -1.79 27.38
CA THR A 262 -0.26 -1.49 28.81
C THR A 262 1.08 -1.97 29.38
N SER A 263 1.71 -2.96 28.75
CA SER A 263 3.02 -3.48 29.17
C SER A 263 4.21 -2.70 28.57
N LEU A 264 3.95 -1.75 27.66
CA LEU A 264 5.00 -1.06 26.93
C LEU A 264 5.48 0.21 27.67
N PRO A 265 6.79 0.51 27.64
CA PRO A 265 7.32 1.76 28.16
C PRO A 265 6.71 2.97 27.44
N GLN A 266 6.50 4.09 28.16
CA GLN A 266 5.90 5.32 27.62
C GLN A 266 6.56 5.81 26.32
N LYS A 267 7.89 5.68 26.20
CA LYS A 267 8.66 6.04 24.99
C LYS A 267 8.20 5.33 23.70
N CYS A 268 7.60 4.15 23.82
CA CYS A 268 7.06 3.39 22.70
C CYS A 268 5.63 3.82 22.36
N LEU A 269 4.91 4.40 23.33
CA LEU A 269 3.52 4.83 23.20
C LEU A 269 3.40 6.23 22.60
N THR A 270 4.44 7.05 22.74
CA THR A 270 4.52 8.32 22.03
C THR A 270 4.69 8.04 20.53
N PRO A 271 3.82 8.60 19.65
CA PRO A 271 4.10 8.57 18.22
C PRO A 271 5.48 9.19 18.01
N ARG A 272 6.45 8.39 17.56
CA ARG A 272 7.69 8.98 17.05
C ARG A 272 7.28 9.80 15.83
N ILE A 273 7.21 11.11 16.01
CA ILE A 273 7.53 12.02 14.91
C ILE A 273 8.87 11.50 14.41
N PRO A 274 9.01 11.12 13.12
CA PRO A 274 10.29 10.67 12.60
C PRO A 274 11.36 11.61 13.17
N GLU A 275 12.32 11.05 13.92
CA GLU A 275 13.45 11.82 14.43
C GLU A 275 13.95 12.67 13.27
N GLU A 276 14.29 13.93 13.56
CA GLU A 276 14.81 14.91 12.61
C GLU A 276 15.92 14.27 11.76
N THR A 277 15.54 13.64 10.67
CA THR A 277 16.46 13.25 9.61
C THR A 277 16.95 14.58 9.09
N SER A 278 18.23 14.85 9.38
CA SER A 278 19.04 16.01 9.02
C SER A 278 18.31 16.95 8.08
N ASP A 279 18.17 18.22 8.49
CA ASP A 279 17.63 19.30 7.64
C ASP A 279 18.02 19.03 6.18
N ILE A 280 17.03 18.72 5.35
CA ILE A 280 17.25 18.54 3.91
C ILE A 280 17.54 19.94 3.39
N VAL A 281 18.80 20.39 3.56
CA VAL A 281 19.32 21.67 3.06
C VAL A 281 19.59 21.58 1.56
N ALA A 282 19.56 20.38 0.99
CA ALA A 282 19.73 20.19 -0.44
C ALA A 282 18.51 20.72 -1.20
N LYS A 283 18.80 21.53 -2.22
CA LYS A 283 17.81 21.98 -3.18
C LYS A 283 17.15 20.79 -3.87
N SER A 284 15.86 20.90 -4.10
CA SER A 284 15.05 19.89 -4.78
C SER A 284 14.33 20.51 -5.96
N ILE A 285 14.06 19.67 -6.96
CA ILE A 285 13.23 20.00 -8.12
C ILE A 285 11.99 19.12 -8.13
N MET A 286 10.94 19.58 -8.80
CA MET A 286 9.76 18.76 -9.01
C MET A 286 10.08 17.62 -9.98
N CYS A 287 9.72 16.39 -9.62
CA CYS A 287 9.91 15.25 -10.51
C CYS A 287 9.07 15.45 -11.79
N PRO A 288 9.64 15.33 -13.00
CA PRO A 288 8.92 15.58 -14.26
C PRO A 288 7.73 14.64 -14.50
N GLN A 289 7.68 13.51 -13.80
CA GLN A 289 6.61 12.51 -13.92
C GLN A 289 5.42 12.81 -13.01
N VAL A 290 5.48 13.87 -12.21
CA VAL A 290 4.39 14.25 -11.32
C VAL A 290 3.24 14.85 -12.11
N LYS A 291 2.03 14.39 -11.79
CA LYS A 291 0.76 14.86 -12.32
C LYS A 291 -0.07 15.47 -11.20
N PHE A 292 -0.89 16.43 -11.58
CA PHE A 292 -1.78 17.16 -10.69
C PHE A 292 -3.22 17.02 -11.17
N ARG A 293 -4.15 16.78 -10.24
CA ARG A 293 -5.59 16.83 -10.48
C ARG A 293 -6.22 17.78 -9.48
N LYS A 294 -6.71 18.93 -9.96
CA LYS A 294 -7.38 19.92 -9.11
C LYS A 294 -8.69 19.37 -8.57
N GLU A 295 -8.98 19.68 -7.32
CA GLU A 295 -10.16 19.23 -6.57
C GLU A 295 -10.71 20.39 -5.73
N PRO A 296 -11.99 20.36 -5.29
CA PRO A 296 -12.54 21.42 -4.43
C PRO A 296 -11.75 21.66 -3.14
N PHE A 297 -11.05 20.64 -2.62
CA PHE A 297 -10.22 20.74 -1.42
C PHE A 297 -8.76 21.17 -1.69
N GLY A 298 -8.34 21.27 -2.95
CA GLY A 298 -6.95 21.53 -3.35
C GLY A 298 -6.58 20.71 -4.58
N ALA A 299 -5.77 19.67 -4.39
CA ALA A 299 -5.44 18.76 -5.48
C ALA A 299 -4.99 17.37 -5.00
N LEU A 300 -5.06 16.42 -5.92
CA LEU A 300 -4.29 15.19 -5.86
C LEU A 300 -2.98 15.36 -6.62
N ILE A 301 -1.89 14.94 -5.99
CA ILE A 301 -0.58 14.81 -6.60
C ILE A 301 -0.26 13.34 -6.73
N TYR A 302 0.15 12.91 -7.93
CA TYR A 302 0.43 11.50 -8.19
C TYR A 302 1.53 11.32 -9.24
N THR A 303 2.21 10.17 -9.21
CA THR A 303 3.14 9.77 -10.28
C THR A 303 2.63 8.50 -10.97
N THR A 304 3.42 7.94 -11.89
CA THR A 304 3.18 6.60 -12.46
C THR A 304 3.31 5.49 -11.42
N ASN A 305 3.88 5.76 -10.24
CA ASN A 305 3.87 4.84 -9.12
C ASN A 305 2.50 4.88 -8.42
N PRO A 306 1.70 3.79 -8.45
CA PRO A 306 0.37 3.76 -7.84
C PRO A 306 0.38 3.96 -6.31
N LEU A 307 1.52 3.76 -5.65
CA LEU A 307 1.68 4.00 -4.21
C LEU A 307 2.01 5.47 -3.87
N ALA A 308 2.34 6.27 -4.88
CA ALA A 308 2.67 7.68 -4.76
C ALA A 308 1.46 8.55 -5.13
N ILE A 309 0.43 8.56 -4.27
CA ILE A 309 -0.67 9.53 -4.29
C ILE A 309 -0.63 10.34 -2.99
N MET A 310 -0.88 11.65 -3.09
CA MET A 310 -1.02 12.58 -1.97
C MET A 310 -2.17 13.57 -2.22
N LEU A 311 -2.94 13.84 -1.17
CA LEU A 311 -3.90 14.94 -1.12
C LEU A 311 -3.16 16.17 -0.58
N VAL A 312 -3.31 17.30 -1.26
CA VAL A 312 -2.77 18.58 -0.83
C VAL A 312 -3.85 19.66 -0.87
N ASN A 313 -3.72 20.66 -0.01
CA ASN A 313 -4.62 21.80 0.02
C ASN A 313 -4.27 22.81 -1.09
N HIS A 314 -5.12 23.83 -1.24
CA HIS A 314 -4.96 24.92 -2.22
C HIS A 314 -3.59 25.61 -2.13
N SER A 315 -3.15 26.01 -0.94
CA SER A 315 -1.87 26.72 -0.80
C SER A 315 -0.66 25.88 -1.23
N THR A 316 -0.66 24.60 -0.91
CA THR A 316 0.42 23.69 -1.30
C THR A 316 0.44 23.47 -2.81
N ILE A 317 -0.72 23.27 -3.44
CA ILE A 317 -0.76 23.01 -4.88
C ILE A 317 -0.35 24.23 -5.69
N ASP A 318 -0.77 25.42 -5.30
CA ASP A 318 -0.39 26.66 -6.01
C ASP A 318 1.12 26.86 -6.02
N PHE A 319 1.78 26.60 -4.88
CA PHE A 319 3.23 26.59 -4.79
C PHE A 319 3.86 25.52 -5.71
N LEU A 320 3.42 24.27 -5.59
CA LEU A 320 4.04 23.15 -6.33
C LEU A 320 3.86 23.28 -7.84
N MET A 321 2.71 23.79 -8.31
CA MET A 321 2.47 24.06 -9.72
C MET A 321 3.36 25.19 -10.24
N ASN A 322 3.51 26.29 -9.48
CA ASN A 322 4.38 27.41 -9.85
C ASN A 322 5.85 26.96 -9.99
N VAL A 323 6.36 26.18 -9.03
CA VAL A 323 7.70 25.60 -9.09
C VAL A 323 7.85 24.64 -10.28
N ALA A 324 6.85 23.79 -10.52
CA ALA A 324 6.87 22.84 -11.62
C ALA A 324 6.87 23.54 -13.00
N GLU A 325 6.09 24.61 -13.16
CA GLU A 325 6.01 25.41 -14.38
C GLU A 325 7.33 26.13 -14.67
N LYS A 326 7.92 26.75 -13.65
CA LYS A 326 9.18 27.50 -13.80
C LYS A 326 10.42 26.63 -13.84
N ARG A 327 10.30 25.34 -13.49
CA ARG A 327 11.42 24.40 -13.31
C ARG A 327 12.50 24.95 -12.37
N GLU A 328 12.07 25.70 -11.36
CA GLU A 328 12.95 26.29 -10.36
C GLU A 328 13.35 25.24 -9.33
N ASP A 329 14.60 25.33 -8.87
CA ASP A 329 15.04 24.61 -7.68
C ASP A 329 14.60 25.37 -6.42
N PHE A 330 14.31 24.64 -5.36
CA PHE A 330 13.92 25.24 -4.09
C PHE A 330 14.41 24.38 -2.93
N ASP A 331 14.62 24.98 -1.78
CA ASP A 331 14.98 24.28 -0.55
C ASP A 331 13.82 24.28 0.45
N LEU A 332 14.02 23.57 1.56
CA LEU A 332 13.04 23.52 2.64
C LEU A 332 12.75 24.92 3.23
N PHE A 333 13.73 25.82 3.23
CA PHE A 333 13.56 27.17 3.76
C PHE A 333 12.59 27.98 2.89
N SER A 334 12.79 27.97 1.58
CA SER A 334 11.90 28.62 0.60
C SER A 334 10.50 28.03 0.63
N PHE A 335 10.41 26.70 0.78
CA PHE A 335 9.13 26.00 0.96
C PHE A 335 8.39 26.45 2.23
N LEU A 336 9.11 26.62 3.34
CA LEU A 336 8.55 27.10 4.60
C LEU A 336 8.09 28.54 4.52
N GLU A 337 8.88 29.45 3.95
CA GLU A 337 8.49 30.86 3.81
C GLU A 337 7.22 31.01 2.96
N GLN A 338 7.13 30.29 1.85
CA GLN A 338 5.97 30.39 0.94
C GLN A 338 4.74 29.62 1.43
N SER A 339 4.90 28.70 2.38
CA SER A 339 3.77 27.95 2.97
C SER A 339 2.82 28.81 3.80
N GLY A 340 3.26 29.99 4.26
CA GLY A 340 2.50 30.85 5.15
C GLY A 340 2.42 30.37 6.61
N ALA A 341 3.20 29.36 7.01
CA ALA A 341 3.23 28.83 8.37
C ALA A 341 3.79 29.85 9.39
N ARG A 342 2.98 30.23 10.38
CA ARG A 342 3.31 31.26 11.39
C ARG A 342 3.69 30.66 12.72
N THR A 343 3.08 29.54 13.10
CA THR A 343 3.35 28.85 14.37
C THR A 343 4.39 27.75 14.21
N GLU A 344 5.04 27.38 15.31
CA GLU A 344 6.00 26.27 15.33
C GLU A 344 5.35 24.92 14.98
N ALA A 345 4.08 24.73 15.35
CA ALA A 345 3.31 23.54 14.98
C ALA A 345 3.05 23.48 13.46
N GLU A 346 2.64 24.59 12.84
CA GLU A 346 2.44 24.67 11.39
C GLU A 346 3.75 24.44 10.63
N ARG A 347 4.85 25.06 11.08
CA ARG A 347 6.17 24.89 10.47
C ARG A 347 6.61 23.42 10.52
N ARG A 348 6.38 22.72 11.64
CA ARG A 348 6.61 21.27 11.73
C ARG A 348 5.77 20.48 10.73
N GLY A 349 4.49 20.82 10.57
CA GLY A 349 3.62 20.20 9.56
C GLY A 349 4.12 20.38 8.12
N VAL A 350 4.60 21.57 7.78
CA VAL A 350 5.17 21.87 6.46
C VAL A 350 6.49 21.15 6.22
N LYS A 351 7.39 21.09 7.22
CA LYS A 351 8.61 20.27 7.15
C LYS A 351 8.28 18.80 6.88
N TYR A 352 7.30 18.25 7.59
CA TYR A 352 6.85 16.87 7.39
C TYR A 352 6.28 16.64 5.99
N LEU A 353 5.50 17.60 5.46
CA LEU A 353 4.98 17.55 4.10
C LEU A 353 6.11 17.52 3.07
N TYR A 354 7.10 18.39 3.18
CA TYR A 354 8.26 18.43 2.29
C TYR A 354 9.03 17.10 2.29
N GLN A 355 9.34 16.58 3.48
CA GLN A 355 10.01 15.27 3.62
C GLN A 355 9.18 14.14 3.00
N LYS A 356 7.85 14.18 3.18
CA LYS A 356 6.94 13.21 2.57
C LYS A 356 6.94 13.30 1.05
N LEU A 357 7.05 14.50 0.48
CA LEU A 357 7.16 14.72 -0.97
C LEU A 357 8.48 14.14 -1.53
N VAL A 358 9.61 14.36 -0.87
CA VAL A 358 10.91 13.74 -1.21
C VAL A 358 10.83 12.23 -1.11
N ARG A 359 10.39 11.69 0.04
CA ARG A 359 10.31 10.24 0.28
C ARG A 359 9.40 9.51 -0.72
N LYS A 360 8.33 10.16 -1.18
CA LYS A 360 7.43 9.59 -2.20
C LYS A 360 7.90 9.83 -3.65
N GLY A 361 9.06 10.45 -3.85
CA GLY A 361 9.63 10.70 -5.17
C GLY A 361 8.91 11.79 -5.97
N PHE A 362 8.14 12.65 -5.31
CA PHE A 362 7.57 13.84 -5.95
C PHE A 362 8.61 14.93 -6.13
N LEU A 363 9.60 14.97 -5.24
CA LEU A 363 10.74 15.88 -5.30
C LEU A 363 12.03 15.07 -5.49
N ILE A 364 12.89 15.53 -6.39
CA ILE A 364 14.22 14.98 -6.63
C ILE A 364 15.22 15.91 -5.95
N THR A 365 15.96 15.38 -4.98
CA THR A 365 17.00 16.13 -4.27
C THR A 365 18.27 16.15 -5.11
N LEU A 366 18.77 17.35 -5.42
CA LEU A 366 19.96 17.55 -6.23
C LEU A 366 21.23 17.27 -5.41
N THR A 367 22.04 16.31 -5.86
CA THR A 367 23.37 16.05 -5.29
C THR A 367 24.36 17.14 -5.69
N GLU A 368 25.47 17.32 -4.95
CA GLU A 368 26.48 18.36 -5.27
C GLU A 368 27.04 18.27 -6.70
N HIS A 369 26.98 17.08 -7.32
CA HIS A 369 27.46 16.85 -8.67
C HIS A 369 26.51 17.33 -9.77
N GLU A 370 25.22 17.48 -9.46
CA GLU A 370 24.14 17.92 -10.36
C GLU A 370 23.87 19.45 -10.25
N ARG A 371 24.65 20.15 -9.41
CA ARG A 371 24.56 21.62 -9.20
C ARG A 371 25.42 22.44 -10.19
N ARG A 372 26.13 21.78 -11.11
CA ARG A 372 26.91 22.40 -12.18
C ARG A 372 26.23 22.13 -13.52
#